data_AF-A0A7W5Y571-F1
#
_entry.id   AF-A0A7W5Y571-F1
#
_cell.length_a   1.000
_cell.length_b   1.000
_cell.length_c   1.000
_cell.angle_alpha   90.00
_cell.angle_beta   90.00
_cell.angle_gamma   90.00
#
_symmetry.space_group_name_H-M   'P 1'
#
loop_
_entity.id
_entity.type
_entity.pdbx_description
1 polymer ?
#
loop_
_entity_poly.entity_id
_entity_poly.type
_entity_poly.pdbx_seq_one_letter_code
_entity_poly.pdbx_strand_id
1 'polypeptide(L)'
;MRAFVTAALALAVLTGCATDAPEPAAPSATGAGQEAKWKMERIKADCMKQKGFKYTPFVMSGPKETEAQKKMAAGDYAAAKEVRTKYGYRIFAQFVYPDDSASGALVEKEYGQDPNPGARMNETQFNAYKKAEDACMAKAFKVVLNKDVKNRMDVFKMHFDLNKQLTTRRIDGDAELVRLAATFGDCLKGKGYAITSLKPSDLAGRGEKAMLAQVGKIGKEQGTSWPELTAAQARPYLVKEIKDALDDLECGKEFYARYSPVKTAVDQEVEAQLPL
;
A
#
# COMPACT_ATOMS: atom_id res chain seq x y z
N MET A 1 75.58 -10.70 -33.47
CA MET A 1 76.08 -10.98 -32.10
C MET A 1 74.97 -10.68 -31.11
N ARG A 2 74.63 -11.66 -30.25
CA ARG A 2 73.98 -11.52 -28.92
C ARG A 2 72.56 -10.92 -28.91
N ALA A 3 71.58 -11.38 -28.14
CA ALA A 3 71.44 -12.51 -27.23
C ALA A 3 69.94 -12.74 -27.02
N PHE A 4 69.58 -14.00 -26.73
CA PHE A 4 68.27 -14.43 -26.23
C PHE A 4 67.98 -13.82 -24.85
N VAL A 5 66.75 -13.39 -24.61
CA VAL A 5 66.12 -13.47 -23.28
C VAL A 5 64.67 -13.94 -23.45
N THR A 6 64.46 -15.18 -23.02
CA THR A 6 63.18 -15.88 -22.87
C THR A 6 62.44 -15.32 -21.65
N ALA A 7 61.20 -14.86 -21.82
CA ALA A 7 60.29 -14.57 -20.71
C ALA A 7 59.16 -15.60 -20.71
N ALA A 8 59.15 -16.46 -19.69
CA ALA A 8 58.10 -17.42 -19.43
C ALA A 8 56.85 -16.71 -18.88
N LEU A 9 55.73 -16.82 -19.59
CA LEU A 9 54.41 -16.46 -19.07
C LEU A 9 53.88 -17.63 -18.25
N ALA A 10 53.79 -17.44 -16.93
CA ALA A 10 53.08 -18.33 -16.03
C ALA A 10 51.56 -18.10 -16.21
N LEU A 11 50.85 -19.14 -16.67
CA LEU A 11 49.39 -19.23 -16.59
C LEU A 11 48.98 -19.43 -15.11
N ALA A 12 48.34 -18.42 -14.51
CA ALA A 12 47.60 -18.59 -13.28
C ALA A 12 46.17 -19.05 -13.61
N VAL A 13 45.88 -20.32 -13.33
CA VAL A 13 44.53 -20.89 -13.38
C VAL A 13 43.79 -20.46 -12.11
N LEU A 14 42.86 -19.50 -12.26
CA LEU A 14 41.91 -19.14 -11.20
C LEU A 14 40.64 -19.99 -11.35
N THR A 15 40.65 -21.18 -10.75
CA THR A 15 39.42 -21.89 -10.37
C THR A 15 38.90 -21.26 -9.08
N GLY A 16 38.03 -20.25 -9.21
CA GLY A 16 37.30 -19.64 -8.11
C GLY A 16 35.83 -20.02 -8.16
N CYS A 17 35.35 -20.67 -7.10
CA CYS A 17 33.97 -21.08 -6.89
C CYS A 17 32.99 -19.91 -7.09
N ALA A 18 31.99 -20.13 -7.95
CA ALA A 18 30.80 -19.29 -7.99
C ALA A 18 29.96 -19.54 -6.73
N THR A 19 30.29 -18.82 -5.65
CA THR A 19 29.33 -18.55 -4.58
C THR A 19 28.31 -17.54 -5.11
N ASP A 20 27.03 -17.92 -5.06
CA ASP A 20 25.88 -17.04 -5.23
C ASP A 20 26.14 -15.70 -4.52
N ALA A 21 26.39 -14.66 -5.31
CA ALA A 21 26.38 -13.31 -4.78
C ALA A 21 24.92 -13.00 -4.40
N PRO A 22 24.64 -12.63 -3.13
CA PRO A 22 23.31 -12.17 -2.78
C PRO A 22 22.97 -10.96 -3.66
N GLU A 23 21.82 -11.05 -4.32
CA GLU A 23 21.21 -9.94 -5.04
C GLU A 23 21.22 -8.71 -4.11
N PRO A 24 21.75 -7.55 -4.54
CA PRO A 24 21.82 -6.39 -3.68
C PRO A 24 20.42 -6.05 -3.20
N ALA A 25 20.21 -6.09 -1.89
CA ALA A 25 18.97 -5.71 -1.27
C ALA A 25 18.55 -4.35 -1.81
N ALA A 26 17.38 -4.28 -2.44
CA ALA A 26 16.83 -3.03 -2.90
C ALA A 26 16.85 -2.02 -1.74
N PRO A 27 17.31 -0.77 -1.96
CA PRO A 27 17.28 0.24 -0.93
C PRO A 27 15.86 0.35 -0.39
N SER A 28 15.69 0.39 0.93
CA SER A 28 14.39 0.48 1.58
C SER A 28 13.57 1.60 0.94
N ALA A 29 12.60 1.22 0.11
CA ALA A 29 11.78 2.12 -0.70
C ALA A 29 11.07 3.20 0.13
N THR A 30 10.87 2.91 1.42
CA THR A 30 10.31 3.82 2.42
C THR A 30 11.14 5.09 2.63
N GLY A 31 12.47 5.03 2.58
CA GLY A 31 13.34 6.19 2.80
C GLY A 31 13.32 7.20 1.64
N ALA A 32 13.47 6.69 0.41
CA ALA A 32 13.51 7.52 -0.80
C ALA A 32 12.14 8.15 -1.11
N GLY A 33 11.04 7.39 -0.96
CA GLY A 33 9.68 7.92 -1.12
C GLY A 33 9.39 9.04 -0.13
N GLN A 34 9.77 8.88 1.14
CA GLN A 34 9.56 9.88 2.18
C GLN A 34 10.37 11.16 1.95
N GLU A 35 11.63 11.06 1.49
CA GLU A 35 12.42 12.23 1.10
C GLU A 35 11.75 12.99 -0.06
N ALA A 36 11.27 12.26 -1.07
CA ALA A 36 10.57 12.85 -2.21
C ALA A 36 9.30 13.60 -1.78
N LYS A 37 8.48 13.03 -0.86
CA LYS A 37 7.31 13.72 -0.28
C LYS A 37 7.69 15.05 0.35
N TRP A 38 8.68 15.03 1.25
CA TRP A 38 9.12 16.25 1.93
C TRP A 38 9.71 17.29 0.97
N LYS A 39 10.40 16.85 -0.09
CA LYS A 39 10.88 17.76 -1.13
C LYS A 39 9.72 18.40 -1.91
N MET A 40 8.71 17.61 -2.28
CA MET A 40 7.51 18.10 -2.95
C MET A 40 6.73 19.09 -2.08
N GLU A 41 6.50 18.78 -0.80
CA GLU A 41 5.80 19.66 0.13
C GLU A 41 6.50 21.00 0.34
N ARG A 42 7.84 21.01 0.41
CA ARG A 42 8.62 22.25 0.48
C ARG A 42 8.47 23.10 -0.78
N ILE A 43 8.58 22.50 -1.97
CA ILE A 43 8.40 23.22 -3.25
C ILE A 43 6.97 23.76 -3.37
N LYS A 44 5.98 22.97 -2.93
CA LYS A 44 4.57 23.37 -2.92
C LYS A 44 4.36 24.56 -1.98
N ALA A 45 4.94 24.53 -0.78
CA ALA A 45 4.87 25.64 0.17
C ALA A 45 5.47 26.94 -0.38
N ASP A 46 6.66 26.87 -0.99
CA ASP A 46 7.29 28.04 -1.60
C ASP A 46 6.43 28.62 -2.75
N CYS A 47 5.87 27.74 -3.57
CA CYS A 47 4.97 28.13 -4.66
C CYS A 47 3.68 28.78 -4.14
N MET A 48 3.08 28.23 -3.08
CA MET A 48 1.87 28.79 -2.46
C MET A 48 2.14 30.16 -1.86
N LYS A 49 3.29 30.33 -1.19
CA LYS A 49 3.74 31.62 -0.66
C LYS A 49 3.90 32.66 -1.77
N GLN A 50 4.49 32.30 -2.91
CA GLN A 50 4.62 33.18 -4.08
C GLN A 50 3.25 33.61 -4.66
N LYS A 51 2.22 32.78 -4.47
CA LYS A 51 0.84 33.07 -4.88
C LYS A 51 0.01 33.81 -3.81
N GLY A 52 0.64 34.21 -2.70
CA GLY A 52 -0.02 34.95 -1.63
C GLY A 52 -0.80 34.09 -0.63
N PHE A 53 -0.63 32.77 -0.67
CA PHE A 53 -1.27 31.85 0.27
C PHE A 53 -0.30 31.40 1.35
N LYS A 54 -0.78 31.36 2.60
CA LYS A 54 -0.07 30.69 3.70
C LYS A 54 -0.17 29.17 3.47
N TYR A 55 0.99 28.50 3.44
CA TYR A 55 1.08 27.06 3.34
C TYR A 55 2.25 26.55 4.19
N THR A 56 1.99 25.54 5.01
CA THR A 56 3.01 24.84 5.81
C THR A 56 3.25 23.47 5.19
N PRO A 57 4.50 23.14 4.80
CA PRO A 57 4.83 21.79 4.32
C PRO A 57 4.29 20.73 5.28
N PHE A 58 3.49 19.81 4.78
CA PHE A 58 2.87 18.79 5.60
C PHE A 58 2.85 17.45 4.86
N VAL A 59 3.55 16.46 5.43
CA VAL A 59 3.44 15.06 5.01
C VAL A 59 2.65 14.35 6.10
N MET A 60 1.47 13.83 5.74
CA MET A 60 0.65 13.06 6.68
C MET A 60 1.45 11.85 7.16
N SER A 61 1.59 11.70 8.48
CA SER A 61 2.12 10.46 9.05
C SER A 61 1.03 9.41 9.00
N GLY A 62 1.32 8.25 8.41
CA GLY A 62 0.45 7.08 8.58
C GLY A 62 0.47 6.59 10.03
N PRO A 63 -0.48 5.72 10.41
CA PRO A 63 -0.42 5.06 11.70
C PRO A 63 0.87 4.23 11.74
N LYS A 64 1.50 4.14 12.91
CA LYS A 64 2.70 3.32 13.05
C LYS A 64 2.31 1.86 12.92
N GLU A 65 2.88 1.17 11.93
CA GLU A 65 2.69 -0.27 11.81
C GLU A 65 3.24 -0.99 13.05
N THR A 66 2.42 -1.87 13.62
CA THR A 66 2.85 -2.77 14.69
C THR A 66 3.80 -3.84 14.14
N GLU A 67 4.60 -4.45 15.00
CA GLU A 67 5.47 -5.56 14.59
C GLU A 67 4.68 -6.74 14.01
N ALA A 68 3.47 -7.01 14.52
CA ALA A 68 2.58 -8.03 13.97
C ALA A 68 2.14 -7.67 12.54
N GLN A 69 1.82 -6.41 12.26
CA GLN A 69 1.44 -5.96 10.92
C GLN A 69 2.61 -6.09 9.93
N LYS A 70 3.83 -5.70 10.34
CA LYS A 70 5.03 -5.87 9.50
C LYS A 70 5.31 -7.33 9.18
N LYS A 71 5.21 -8.21 10.18
CA LYS A 71 5.38 -9.66 9.99
C LYS A 71 4.29 -10.24 9.08
N MET A 72 3.04 -9.83 9.26
CA MET A 72 1.93 -10.22 8.39
C MET A 72 2.18 -9.79 6.93
N ALA A 73 2.66 -8.56 6.71
CA ALA A 73 3.04 -8.08 5.37
C ALA A 73 4.21 -8.88 4.76
N ALA A 74 5.12 -9.37 5.60
CA ALA A 74 6.18 -10.30 5.20
C ALA A 74 5.71 -11.76 5.00
N GLY A 75 4.40 -12.04 5.13
CA GLY A 75 3.84 -13.38 4.93
C GLY A 75 3.87 -14.30 6.16
N ASP A 76 4.15 -13.77 7.36
CA ASP A 76 4.12 -14.55 8.59
C ASP A 76 2.68 -14.94 8.96
N TYR A 77 2.41 -16.25 8.91
CA TYR A 77 1.10 -16.82 9.20
C TYR A 77 0.65 -16.60 10.65
N ALA A 78 1.54 -16.69 11.62
CA ALA A 78 1.17 -16.55 13.04
C ALA A 78 0.77 -15.10 13.33
N ALA A 79 1.53 -14.13 12.82
CA ALA A 79 1.20 -12.72 12.91
C ALA A 79 -0.10 -12.37 12.15
N ALA A 80 -0.28 -12.92 10.95
CA ALA A 80 -1.54 -12.77 10.20
C ALA A 80 -2.73 -13.32 10.98
N LYS A 81 -2.58 -14.49 11.61
CA LYS A 81 -3.62 -15.11 12.43
C LYS A 81 -3.93 -14.29 13.66
N GLU A 82 -2.91 -13.77 14.36
CA GLU A 82 -3.06 -12.89 15.51
C GLU A 82 -3.90 -11.66 15.17
N VAL A 83 -3.55 -10.96 14.09
CA VAL A 83 -4.28 -9.76 13.62
C VAL A 83 -5.71 -10.12 13.20
N ARG A 84 -5.89 -11.14 12.34
CA ARG A 84 -7.22 -11.52 11.82
C ARG A 84 -8.16 -12.07 12.90
N THR A 85 -7.63 -12.66 13.98
CA THR A 85 -8.43 -13.14 15.12
C THR A 85 -9.14 -12.01 15.85
N LYS A 86 -8.51 -10.83 15.97
CA LYS A 86 -9.12 -9.67 16.65
C LYS A 86 -9.84 -8.72 15.70
N TYR A 87 -9.28 -8.49 14.52
CA TYR A 87 -9.72 -7.41 13.64
C TYR A 87 -10.29 -7.88 12.30
N GLY A 88 -10.24 -9.18 11.98
CA GLY A 88 -10.64 -9.67 10.65
C GLY A 88 -9.83 -9.00 9.54
N TYR A 89 -10.51 -8.42 8.54
CA TYR A 89 -9.91 -7.59 7.50
C TYR A 89 -9.84 -6.10 7.86
N ARG A 90 -10.18 -5.72 9.10
CA ARG A 90 -10.19 -4.36 9.66
C ARG A 90 -11.33 -3.45 9.15
N ILE A 91 -12.28 -3.98 8.38
CA ILE A 91 -13.38 -3.19 7.80
C ILE A 91 -14.41 -2.79 8.85
N PHE A 92 -14.90 -3.73 9.66
CA PHE A 92 -15.83 -3.42 10.77
C PHE A 92 -15.11 -3.17 12.09
N ALA A 93 -13.86 -3.62 12.22
CA ALA A 93 -13.08 -3.47 13.45
C ALA A 93 -12.90 -2.01 13.86
N GLN A 94 -12.71 -1.10 12.91
CA GLN A 94 -12.59 0.34 13.17
C GLN A 94 -13.80 0.96 13.88
N PHE A 95 -15.01 0.43 13.69
CA PHE A 95 -16.21 0.89 14.41
C PHE A 95 -16.32 0.30 15.82
N VAL A 96 -15.71 -0.88 16.03
CA VAL A 96 -15.73 -1.57 17.33
C VAL A 96 -14.61 -1.09 18.24
N TYR A 97 -13.46 -0.72 17.66
CA TYR A 97 -12.25 -0.29 18.35
C TYR A 97 -11.72 1.06 17.78
N PRO A 98 -12.50 2.15 17.86
CA PRO A 98 -12.17 3.42 17.20
C PRO A 98 -10.88 4.08 17.72
N ASP A 99 -10.45 3.75 18.93
CA ASP A 99 -9.23 4.29 19.55
C ASP A 99 -8.00 3.40 19.35
N ASP A 100 -8.13 2.28 18.63
CA ASP A 100 -7.07 1.31 18.40
C ASP A 100 -6.65 1.37 16.92
N SER A 101 -5.49 1.91 16.62
CA SER A 101 -5.00 2.07 15.25
C SER A 101 -4.75 0.74 14.53
N ALA A 102 -4.51 -0.35 15.26
CA ALA A 102 -4.42 -1.68 14.67
C ALA A 102 -5.76 -2.15 14.11
N SER A 103 -6.88 -1.58 14.54
CA SER A 103 -8.22 -1.89 14.02
C SER A 103 -8.50 -1.32 12.62
N GLY A 104 -7.64 -0.43 12.11
CA GLY A 104 -7.89 0.29 10.85
C GLY A 104 -8.58 1.64 11.05
N ALA A 105 -8.93 2.00 12.30
CA ALA A 105 -9.49 3.31 12.60
C ALA A 105 -8.52 4.46 12.28
N LEU A 106 -9.08 5.55 11.77
CA LEU A 106 -8.39 6.82 11.63
C LEU A 106 -8.29 7.49 13.01
N VAL A 107 -7.33 7.05 13.83
CA VAL A 107 -7.06 7.66 15.13
C VAL A 107 -6.41 9.03 14.92
N GLU A 108 -7.18 10.11 15.02
CA GLU A 108 -6.78 11.48 14.66
C GLU A 108 -5.42 11.92 15.24
N LYS A 109 -5.08 11.48 16.45
CA LYS A 109 -3.79 11.76 17.10
C LYS A 109 -2.58 11.21 16.33
N GLU A 110 -2.76 10.15 15.55
CA GLU A 110 -1.69 9.47 14.82
C GLU A 110 -1.44 10.03 13.42
N TYR A 111 -2.47 10.61 12.79
CA TYR A 111 -2.38 11.11 11.40
C TYR A 111 -1.85 12.54 11.30
N GLY A 112 -1.79 13.25 12.43
CA GLY A 112 -1.47 14.67 12.46
C GLY A 112 -2.60 15.53 11.88
N GLN A 113 -2.75 16.74 12.40
CA GLN A 113 -3.69 17.71 11.85
C GLN A 113 -3.04 18.43 10.67
N ASP A 114 -3.68 18.45 9.50
CA ASP A 114 -3.22 19.29 8.39
C ASP A 114 -3.29 20.76 8.84
N PRO A 115 -2.14 21.46 8.95
CA PRO A 115 -2.11 22.84 9.41
C PRO A 115 -2.66 23.82 8.36
N ASN A 116 -2.95 23.36 7.15
CA ASN A 116 -3.32 24.21 6.04
C ASN A 116 -4.83 24.53 6.02
N PRO A 117 -5.20 25.80 5.78
CA PRO A 117 -6.53 26.33 6.10
C PRO A 117 -7.67 25.94 5.14
N GLY A 118 -7.51 24.91 4.29
CA GLY A 118 -8.42 24.62 3.18
C GLY A 118 -9.90 24.64 3.55
N ALA A 119 -10.31 24.01 4.66
CA ALA A 119 -11.71 23.95 5.07
C ALA A 119 -12.24 25.22 5.80
N ARG A 120 -11.41 26.23 6.07
CA ARG A 120 -11.76 27.42 6.89
C ARG A 120 -11.95 28.70 6.06
N MET A 121 -12.14 28.56 4.75
CA MET A 121 -12.28 29.66 3.79
C MET A 121 -13.71 29.76 3.25
N ASN A 122 -14.11 30.94 2.77
CA ASN A 122 -15.33 31.03 1.94
C ASN A 122 -15.11 30.37 0.57
N GLU A 123 -16.19 30.11 -0.17
CA GLU A 123 -16.14 29.38 -1.43
C GLU A 123 -15.17 29.98 -2.46
N THR A 124 -15.21 31.30 -2.65
CA THR A 124 -14.32 32.00 -3.59
C THR A 124 -12.85 31.86 -3.20
N GLN A 125 -12.53 32.04 -1.92
CA GLN A 125 -11.18 31.87 -1.38
C GLN A 125 -10.71 30.43 -1.50
N PHE A 126 -11.59 29.47 -1.18
CA PHE A 126 -11.31 28.05 -1.31
C PHE A 126 -10.98 27.67 -2.76
N ASN A 127 -11.80 28.09 -3.72
CA ASN A 127 -11.57 27.81 -5.14
C ASN A 127 -10.26 28.41 -5.65
N ALA A 128 -9.94 29.64 -5.25
CA ALA A 128 -8.65 30.26 -5.56
C ALA A 128 -7.47 29.51 -4.94
N TYR A 129 -7.61 29.09 -3.68
CA TYR A 129 -6.61 28.29 -2.97
C TYR A 129 -6.39 26.92 -3.65
N LYS A 130 -7.46 26.17 -3.97
CA LYS A 130 -7.36 24.86 -4.64
C LYS A 130 -6.71 24.97 -6.01
N LYS A 131 -7.06 25.98 -6.81
CA LYS A 131 -6.42 26.24 -8.10
C LYS A 131 -4.92 26.54 -7.95
N ALA A 132 -4.54 27.31 -6.93
CA ALA A 132 -3.14 27.58 -6.63
C ALA A 132 -2.41 26.30 -6.17
N GLU A 133 -3.04 25.52 -5.29
CA GLU A 133 -2.53 24.26 -4.77
C GLU A 133 -2.28 23.24 -5.88
N ASP A 134 -3.23 23.05 -6.80
CA ASP A 134 -3.08 22.14 -7.94
C ASP A 134 -1.91 22.55 -8.85
N ALA A 135 -1.78 23.84 -9.16
CA ALA A 135 -0.66 24.34 -9.96
C ALA A 135 0.70 24.17 -9.23
N CYS A 136 0.71 24.36 -7.91
CA CYS A 136 1.92 24.17 -7.11
C CYS A 136 2.28 22.69 -6.92
N MET A 137 1.29 21.80 -6.83
CA MET A 137 1.49 20.35 -6.86
C MET A 137 2.08 19.92 -8.20
N ALA A 138 1.49 20.37 -9.32
CA ALA A 138 2.01 20.09 -10.66
C ALA A 138 3.49 20.48 -10.79
N LYS A 139 3.85 21.68 -10.31
CA LYS A 139 5.24 22.15 -10.26
C LYS A 139 6.13 21.23 -9.41
N ALA A 140 5.68 20.85 -8.22
CA ALA A 140 6.43 19.98 -7.32
C ALA A 140 6.69 18.59 -7.96
N PHE A 141 5.67 17.97 -8.54
CA PHE A 141 5.77 16.69 -9.26
C PHE A 141 6.72 16.78 -10.45
N LYS A 142 6.66 17.86 -11.22
CA LYS A 142 7.57 18.07 -12.36
C LYS A 142 9.03 18.21 -11.89
N VAL A 143 9.28 18.96 -10.81
CA VAL A 143 10.64 19.19 -10.32
C VAL A 143 11.23 17.95 -9.64
N VAL A 144 10.43 17.22 -8.86
CA VAL A 144 10.94 16.10 -8.05
C VAL A 144 10.96 14.78 -8.82
N LEU A 145 9.91 14.50 -9.59
CA LEU A 145 9.74 13.22 -10.28
C LEU A 145 9.86 13.31 -11.80
N ASN A 146 10.01 14.52 -12.36
CA ASN A 146 9.90 14.77 -13.81
C ASN A 146 8.59 14.24 -14.41
N LYS A 147 7.48 14.36 -13.67
CA LYS A 147 6.15 13.93 -14.11
C LYS A 147 5.25 15.13 -14.31
N ASP A 148 4.52 15.12 -15.42
CA ASP A 148 3.51 16.13 -15.73
C ASP A 148 2.15 15.68 -15.20
N VAL A 149 1.63 16.42 -14.21
CA VAL A 149 0.30 16.20 -13.61
C VAL A 149 -0.45 17.52 -13.59
N LYS A 150 -1.78 17.49 -13.72
CA LYS A 150 -2.59 18.73 -13.71
C LYS A 150 -3.13 19.08 -12.34
N ASN A 151 -3.45 18.06 -11.55
CA ASN A 151 -4.07 18.16 -10.25
C ASN A 151 -3.87 16.86 -9.45
N ARG A 152 -4.40 16.83 -8.23
CA ARG A 152 -4.30 15.65 -7.35
C ARG A 152 -4.94 14.38 -7.94
N MET A 153 -6.00 14.51 -8.72
CA MET A 153 -6.69 13.35 -9.32
C MET A 153 -5.83 12.66 -10.36
N ASP A 154 -5.03 13.41 -11.13
CA ASP A 154 -4.07 12.82 -12.06
C ASP A 154 -3.02 11.98 -11.31
N VAL A 155 -2.54 12.48 -10.16
CA VAL A 155 -1.59 11.73 -9.31
C VAL A 155 -2.22 10.43 -8.81
N PHE A 156 -3.44 10.49 -8.26
CA PHE A 156 -4.16 9.29 -7.82
C PHE A 156 -4.38 8.29 -8.96
N LYS A 157 -4.72 8.78 -10.16
CA LYS A 157 -4.87 7.94 -11.34
C LYS A 157 -3.57 7.27 -11.72
N MET A 158 -2.45 8.02 -11.78
CA MET A 158 -1.14 7.44 -12.09
C MET A 158 -0.73 6.38 -11.07
N HIS A 159 -0.97 6.64 -9.78
CA HIS A 159 -0.68 5.68 -8.70
C HIS A 159 -1.49 4.40 -8.87
N PHE A 160 -2.80 4.53 -9.11
CA PHE A 160 -3.69 3.39 -9.35
C PHE A 160 -3.29 2.60 -10.60
N ASP A 161 -3.03 3.28 -11.72
CA ASP A 161 -2.65 2.65 -12.98
C ASP A 161 -1.34 1.88 -12.84
N LEU A 162 -0.33 2.45 -12.16
CA LEU A 162 0.94 1.77 -11.89
C LEU A 162 0.75 0.56 -10.97
N ASN A 163 -0.01 0.71 -9.88
CA ASN A 163 -0.29 -0.41 -8.97
C ASN A 163 -1.01 -1.55 -9.69
N LYS A 164 -2.01 -1.24 -10.52
CA LYS A 164 -2.73 -2.21 -11.35
C LYS A 164 -1.80 -2.90 -12.34
N GLN A 165 -0.92 -2.16 -13.01
CA GLN A 165 0.04 -2.71 -13.96
C GLN A 165 1.01 -3.68 -13.26
N LEU A 166 1.60 -3.26 -12.14
CA LEU A 166 2.55 -4.09 -11.39
C LEU A 166 1.88 -5.31 -10.77
N THR A 167 0.67 -5.18 -10.23
CA THR A 167 -0.13 -6.30 -9.74
C THR A 167 -0.41 -7.30 -10.86
N THR A 168 -0.88 -6.82 -12.02
CA THR A 168 -1.16 -7.69 -13.17
C THR A 168 0.09 -8.45 -13.61
N ARG A 169 1.25 -7.80 -13.63
CA ARG A 169 2.51 -8.41 -14.08
C ARG A 169 3.10 -9.37 -13.04
N ARG A 170 3.19 -8.94 -11.79
CA ARG A 170 4.02 -9.58 -10.74
C ARG A 170 3.24 -10.50 -9.83
N ILE A 171 1.93 -10.31 -9.71
CA ILE A 171 1.06 -11.10 -8.84
C ILE A 171 0.21 -12.03 -9.70
N ASP A 172 -0.51 -11.46 -10.67
CA ASP A 172 -1.44 -12.24 -11.48
C ASP A 172 -0.75 -13.01 -12.60
N GLY A 173 0.44 -12.57 -13.00
CA GLY A 173 1.30 -13.27 -13.95
C GLY A 173 2.30 -14.25 -13.32
N ASP A 174 2.36 -14.33 -11.98
CA ASP A 174 3.24 -15.28 -11.29
C ASP A 174 2.61 -16.68 -11.34
N ALA A 175 3.27 -17.60 -12.04
CA ALA A 175 2.75 -18.94 -12.28
C ALA A 175 2.54 -19.74 -10.99
N GLU A 176 3.36 -19.53 -9.97
CA GLU A 176 3.23 -20.21 -8.69
C GLU A 176 2.06 -19.63 -7.89
N LEU A 177 1.87 -18.31 -7.91
CA LEU A 177 0.69 -17.69 -7.30
C LEU A 177 -0.61 -18.13 -8.00
N VAL A 178 -0.62 -18.27 -9.32
CA VAL A 178 -1.78 -18.79 -10.06
C VAL A 178 -2.09 -20.22 -9.65
N ARG A 179 -1.06 -21.07 -9.53
CA ARG A 179 -1.22 -22.46 -9.07
C ARG A 179 -1.75 -22.52 -7.63
N LEU A 180 -1.16 -21.76 -6.71
CA LEU A 180 -1.59 -21.69 -5.31
C LEU A 180 -3.01 -21.12 -5.16
N ALA A 181 -3.39 -20.16 -6.02
CA ALA A 181 -4.73 -19.60 -6.03
C ALA A 181 -5.80 -20.64 -6.35
N ALA A 182 -5.51 -21.65 -7.19
CA ALA A 182 -6.44 -22.74 -7.45
C ALA A 182 -6.72 -23.56 -6.18
N THR A 183 -5.68 -24.01 -5.48
CA THR A 183 -5.82 -24.76 -4.22
C THR A 183 -6.52 -23.94 -3.14
N PHE A 184 -6.14 -22.67 -3.00
CA PHE A 184 -6.78 -21.73 -2.09
C PHE A 184 -8.28 -21.56 -2.40
N GLY A 185 -8.62 -21.32 -3.67
CA GLY A 185 -10.00 -21.16 -4.12
C GLY A 185 -10.85 -22.41 -3.89
N ASP A 186 -10.32 -23.61 -4.14
CA ASP A 186 -11.06 -24.85 -3.93
C ASP A 186 -11.29 -25.15 -2.45
N CYS A 187 -10.33 -24.84 -1.56
CA CYS A 187 -10.54 -24.91 -0.12
C CYS A 187 -11.67 -23.97 0.34
N LEU A 188 -11.69 -22.73 -0.16
CA LEU A 188 -12.76 -21.78 0.17
C LEU A 188 -14.13 -22.22 -0.36
N LYS A 189 -14.20 -22.76 -1.59
CA LYS A 189 -15.44 -23.36 -2.10
C LYS A 189 -15.92 -24.50 -1.20
N GLY A 190 -15.00 -25.37 -0.76
CA GLY A 190 -15.30 -26.47 0.17
C GLY A 190 -15.86 -25.98 1.51
N LYS A 191 -15.47 -24.80 1.97
CA LYS A 191 -16.03 -24.12 3.16
C LYS A 191 -17.33 -23.33 2.87
N GLY A 192 -17.81 -23.34 1.63
CA GLY A 192 -19.08 -22.73 1.22
C GLY A 192 -18.97 -21.28 0.72
N TYR A 193 -17.76 -20.77 0.48
CA TYR A 193 -17.57 -19.41 -0.06
C TYR A 193 -17.75 -19.39 -1.60
N ALA A 194 -18.41 -18.36 -2.11
CA ALA A 194 -18.50 -18.13 -3.54
C ALA A 194 -17.16 -17.61 -4.08
N ILE A 195 -16.60 -18.30 -5.09
CA ILE A 195 -15.37 -17.92 -5.77
C ILE A 195 -15.68 -17.52 -7.21
N THR A 196 -15.59 -16.22 -7.50
CA THR A 196 -15.92 -15.64 -8.81
C THR A 196 -14.71 -15.44 -9.72
N SER A 197 -13.50 -15.52 -9.16
CA SER A 197 -12.23 -15.37 -9.88
C SER A 197 -11.14 -16.15 -9.15
N LEU A 198 -10.27 -16.83 -9.90
CA LEU A 198 -9.04 -17.46 -9.38
C LEU A 198 -7.80 -16.60 -9.67
N LYS A 199 -7.99 -15.39 -10.18
CA LYS A 199 -6.90 -14.43 -10.34
C LYS A 199 -6.31 -14.11 -8.95
N PRO A 200 -5.00 -14.27 -8.71
CA PRO A 200 -4.39 -14.12 -7.39
C PRO A 200 -4.81 -12.84 -6.66
N SER A 201 -4.76 -11.68 -7.30
CA SER A 201 -5.16 -10.41 -6.68
C SER A 201 -6.65 -10.35 -6.32
N ASP A 202 -7.52 -10.98 -7.12
CA ASP A 202 -8.96 -10.98 -6.86
C ASP A 202 -9.33 -11.92 -5.73
N LEU A 203 -8.69 -13.09 -5.69
CA LEU A 203 -8.91 -14.08 -4.65
C LEU A 203 -8.44 -13.55 -3.30
N ALA A 204 -7.23 -12.96 -3.24
CA ALA A 204 -6.67 -12.37 -2.02
C ALA A 204 -7.54 -11.24 -1.44
N GLY A 205 -8.21 -10.47 -2.30
CA GLY A 205 -9.05 -9.34 -1.90
C GLY A 205 -10.54 -9.66 -1.79
N ARG A 206 -10.95 -10.93 -1.96
CA ARG A 206 -12.37 -11.33 -2.00
C ARG A 206 -13.11 -10.94 -0.71
N GLY A 207 -12.56 -11.33 0.44
CA GLY A 207 -13.19 -11.08 1.74
C GLY A 207 -13.32 -9.59 2.04
N GLU A 208 -12.24 -8.82 1.85
CA GLU A 208 -12.24 -7.36 1.99
C GLU A 208 -13.31 -6.69 1.10
N LYS A 209 -13.37 -7.05 -0.19
CA LYS A 209 -14.37 -6.51 -1.13
C LYS A 209 -15.80 -6.82 -0.68
N ALA A 210 -16.06 -8.03 -0.18
CA ALA A 210 -17.37 -8.42 0.33
C ALA A 210 -17.79 -7.60 1.57
N MET A 211 -16.87 -7.37 2.49
CA MET A 211 -17.13 -6.57 3.69
C MET A 211 -17.30 -5.07 3.36
N LEU A 212 -16.50 -4.53 2.44
CA LEU A 212 -16.68 -3.17 1.93
C LEU A 212 -18.04 -2.99 1.22
N ALA A 213 -18.47 -3.98 0.44
CA ALA A 213 -19.80 -3.95 -0.17
C ALA A 213 -20.92 -3.94 0.90
N GLN A 214 -20.73 -4.67 2.01
CA GLN A 214 -21.66 -4.64 3.14
C GLN A 214 -21.68 -3.27 3.83
N VAL A 215 -20.53 -2.63 4.04
CA VAL A 215 -20.43 -1.25 4.56
C VAL A 215 -21.19 -0.28 3.63
N GLY A 216 -20.96 -0.37 2.32
CA GLY A 216 -21.65 0.48 1.33
C GLY A 216 -23.16 0.29 1.31
N LYS A 217 -23.65 -0.95 1.50
CA LYS A 217 -25.09 -1.24 1.63
C LYS A 217 -25.68 -0.55 2.85
N ILE A 218 -25.03 -0.66 4.01
CA ILE A 218 -25.48 -0.02 5.25
C ILE A 218 -25.47 1.51 5.09
N GLY A 219 -24.40 2.08 4.52
CA GLY A 219 -24.32 3.52 4.25
C GLY A 219 -25.48 4.00 3.37
N LYS A 220 -25.76 3.27 2.28
CA LYS A 220 -26.90 3.57 1.40
C LYS A 220 -28.24 3.53 2.13
N GLU A 221 -28.46 2.57 3.02
CA GLU A 221 -29.65 2.49 3.86
C GLU A 221 -29.76 3.67 4.84
N GLN A 222 -28.63 4.24 5.27
CA GLN A 222 -28.55 5.44 6.10
C GLN A 222 -28.52 6.76 5.32
N GLY A 223 -28.49 6.71 3.97
CA GLY A 223 -28.35 7.90 3.14
C GLY A 223 -26.95 8.54 3.15
N THR A 224 -25.92 7.80 3.55
CA THR A 224 -24.53 8.26 3.63
C THR A 224 -23.61 7.43 2.73
N SER A 225 -22.47 8.00 2.32
CA SER A 225 -21.43 7.25 1.59
C SER A 225 -20.63 6.31 2.49
N TRP A 226 -20.64 6.56 3.80
CA TRP A 226 -20.00 5.75 4.83
C TRP A 226 -20.90 5.71 6.06
N PRO A 227 -21.22 4.52 6.59
CA PRO A 227 -22.20 4.40 7.65
C PRO A 227 -21.67 4.93 8.98
N GLU A 228 -22.57 5.44 9.80
CA GLU A 228 -22.34 5.71 11.21
C GLU A 228 -22.82 4.50 12.01
N LEU A 229 -21.87 3.76 12.60
CA LEU A 229 -22.15 2.58 13.41
C LEU A 229 -21.57 2.75 14.81
N THR A 230 -22.40 2.50 15.81
CA THR A 230 -21.90 2.24 17.17
C THR A 230 -21.14 0.91 17.19
N ALA A 231 -20.24 0.75 18.18
CA ALA A 231 -19.55 -0.52 18.39
C ALA A 231 -20.53 -1.71 18.54
N ALA A 232 -21.69 -1.50 19.19
CA ALA A 232 -22.71 -2.54 19.35
C ALA A 232 -23.32 -2.96 18.01
N GLN A 233 -23.59 -2.03 17.10
CA GLN A 233 -24.12 -2.31 15.76
C GLN A 233 -23.08 -2.98 14.85
N ALA A 234 -21.80 -2.63 15.00
CA ALA A 234 -20.71 -3.17 14.18
C ALA A 234 -20.25 -4.57 14.61
N ARG A 235 -20.35 -4.92 15.91
CA ARG A 235 -19.88 -6.21 16.45
C ARG A 235 -20.36 -7.46 15.69
N PRO A 236 -21.65 -7.59 15.33
CA PRO A 236 -22.12 -8.77 14.58
C PRO A 236 -21.46 -8.90 13.20
N TYR A 237 -21.13 -7.79 12.55
CA TYR A 237 -20.41 -7.78 11.28
C TYR A 237 -18.95 -8.14 11.46
N LEU A 238 -18.30 -7.61 12.51
CA LEU A 238 -16.92 -7.97 12.86
C LEU A 238 -16.79 -9.48 13.15
N VAL A 239 -17.75 -10.10 13.83
CA VAL A 239 -17.73 -11.56 14.06
C VAL A 239 -17.76 -12.35 12.75
N LYS A 240 -18.58 -11.93 11.78
CA LYS A 240 -18.62 -12.54 10.44
C LYS A 240 -17.32 -12.32 9.67
N GLU A 241 -16.78 -11.10 9.77
CA GLU A 241 -15.52 -10.71 9.15
C GLU A 241 -14.35 -11.52 9.69
N ILE A 242 -14.23 -11.68 11.01
CA ILE A 242 -13.19 -12.50 11.65
C ILE A 242 -13.27 -13.94 11.17
N LYS A 243 -14.48 -14.53 11.12
CA LYS A 243 -14.66 -15.88 10.62
C LYS A 243 -14.19 -16.02 9.16
N ASP A 244 -14.65 -15.13 8.27
CA ASP A 244 -14.22 -15.14 6.86
C ASP A 244 -12.69 -14.97 6.75
N ALA A 245 -12.11 -14.01 7.47
CA ALA A 245 -10.67 -13.74 7.44
C ALA A 245 -9.82 -14.92 7.94
N LEU A 246 -10.29 -15.67 8.94
CA LEU A 246 -9.60 -16.86 9.44
C LEU A 246 -9.72 -18.05 8.49
N ASP A 247 -10.91 -18.30 7.93
CA ASP A 247 -11.11 -19.35 6.93
C ASP A 247 -10.28 -19.06 5.66
N ASP A 248 -10.23 -17.79 5.25
CA ASP A 248 -9.39 -17.26 4.18
C ASP A 248 -7.89 -17.45 4.45
N LEU A 249 -7.42 -17.12 5.66
CA LEU A 249 -6.02 -17.30 6.03
C LEU A 249 -5.63 -18.79 6.06
N GLU A 250 -6.50 -19.63 6.60
CA GLU A 250 -6.25 -21.08 6.72
C GLU A 250 -6.16 -21.73 5.34
N CYS A 251 -7.15 -21.47 4.47
CA CYS A 251 -7.16 -21.98 3.11
C CYS A 251 -6.02 -21.39 2.24
N GLY A 252 -5.64 -20.14 2.50
CA GLY A 252 -4.64 -19.40 1.74
C GLY A 252 -3.24 -19.45 2.33
N LYS A 253 -2.93 -20.34 3.29
CA LYS A 253 -1.66 -20.30 4.04
C LYS A 253 -0.41 -20.24 3.15
N GLU A 254 -0.28 -21.18 2.20
CA GLU A 254 0.85 -21.21 1.26
C GLU A 254 0.79 -20.05 0.26
N PHE A 255 -0.43 -19.71 -0.18
CA PHE A 255 -0.66 -18.58 -1.06
C PHE A 255 -0.17 -17.26 -0.44
N TYR A 256 -0.54 -16.95 0.80
CA TYR A 256 -0.15 -15.72 1.49
C TYR A 256 1.33 -15.65 1.84
N ALA A 257 1.97 -16.79 2.10
CA ALA A 257 3.43 -16.84 2.28
C ALA A 257 4.18 -16.34 1.03
N ARG A 258 3.64 -16.60 -0.17
CA ARG A 258 4.19 -16.08 -1.44
C ARG A 258 3.64 -14.71 -1.81
N TYR A 259 2.34 -14.50 -1.63
CA TYR A 259 1.63 -13.31 -2.10
C TYR A 259 2.01 -12.05 -1.32
N SER A 260 2.05 -12.13 0.02
CA SER A 260 2.21 -10.93 0.86
C SER A 260 3.53 -10.20 0.58
N PRO A 261 4.72 -10.86 0.53
CA PRO A 261 5.96 -10.18 0.18
C PRO A 261 5.94 -9.54 -1.20
N VAL A 262 5.33 -10.21 -2.20
CA VAL A 262 5.23 -9.67 -3.56
C VAL A 262 4.33 -8.44 -3.60
N LYS A 263 3.19 -8.48 -2.90
CA LYS A 263 2.27 -7.35 -2.77
C LYS A 263 2.93 -6.17 -2.07
N THR A 264 3.65 -6.41 -0.96
CA THR A 264 4.42 -5.38 -0.28
C THR A 264 5.47 -4.76 -1.19
N ALA A 265 6.20 -5.56 -1.97
CA ALA A 265 7.17 -5.04 -2.93
C ALA A 265 6.52 -4.21 -4.05
N VAL A 266 5.33 -4.59 -4.52
CA VAL A 266 4.55 -3.78 -5.48
C VAL A 266 4.17 -2.44 -4.85
N ASP A 267 3.61 -2.43 -3.65
CA ASP A 267 3.19 -1.19 -2.98
C ASP A 267 4.36 -0.25 -2.72
N GLN A 268 5.49 -0.80 -2.25
CA GLN A 268 6.73 -0.06 -2.05
C GLN A 268 7.28 0.55 -3.34
N GLU A 269 7.22 -0.18 -4.45
CA GLU A 269 7.65 0.32 -5.76
C GLU A 269 6.74 1.45 -6.26
N VAL A 270 5.42 1.30 -6.10
CA VAL A 270 4.46 2.36 -6.47
C VAL A 270 4.73 3.61 -5.64
N GLU A 271 4.88 3.46 -4.33
CA GLU A 271 5.14 4.56 -3.38
C GLU A 271 6.48 5.26 -3.68
N ALA A 272 7.52 4.52 -4.05
CA ALA A 272 8.80 5.12 -4.45
C ALA A 272 8.71 5.92 -5.75
N GLN A 273 7.87 5.48 -6.71
CA GLN A 273 7.73 6.15 -8.01
C GLN A 273 6.70 7.29 -8.03
N LEU A 274 5.68 7.19 -7.18
CA LEU A 274 4.52 8.07 -7.12
C LEU A 274 4.10 8.28 -5.67
N PRO A 275 4.95 8.90 -4.83
CA PRO A 275 4.64 9.08 -3.43
C PRO A 275 3.41 9.99 -3.25
N LEU A 276 2.42 9.50 -2.50
CA LEU A 276 1.15 10.19 -2.21
C LEU A 276 1.11 10.87 -0.85
#